data_AF-A0AAV4VMJ8-F1
#
_entry.id   AF-A0AAV4VMJ8-F1
#
_cell.length_a   1.000
_cell.length_b   1.000
_cell.length_c   1.000
_cell.angle_alpha   90.00
_cell.angle_beta   90.00
_cell.angle_gamma   90.00
#
_symmetry.space_group_name_H-M   'P 1'
#
loop_
_entity.id
_entity.type
_entity.pdbx_description
1 polymer ?
#
loop_
_entity_poly.entity_id
_entity_poly.type
_entity_poly.pdbx_seq_one_letter_code
_entity_poly.pdbx_strand_id
1 'polypeptide(L)'
;MVKICLGSDLYSDKVLNYDFPTFKQRVGGDKPHFVNFFAPWCGYCKRLKPVWDELAEKYNIDGDRQELVIAKVDCTVETPMCADEGVSGYPSLVYYEVGESKGLKYQGKRDLIGLEDFISNNLRDKSKDSDNNKVVSPENGALVLNDGTFQDTVKNGMHFVKFFAPWCGHCQKMAHAWEELAENFQYDKSVTISKIDCTENKKTCDEFEVKGYPTLLWIINGKKVEKYQGARNLDGFKQFITEMKTAHKNKLDNEEGRIADSKESPNLVVELSQNNFENAISQGVSFVKFFVPW
;
A
#
# COMPACT_ATOMS: atom_id res chain seq x y z
N MET A 1 41.95 -3.40 40.06
CA MET A 1 40.87 -2.56 39.53
C MET A 1 40.77 -2.86 38.03
N VAL A 2 39.91 -3.81 37.66
CA VAL A 2 39.78 -4.26 36.26
C VAL A 2 38.96 -3.21 35.52
N LYS A 3 39.61 -2.46 34.63
CA LYS A 3 38.96 -1.48 33.76
C LYS A 3 38.30 -2.25 32.62
N ILE A 4 37.01 -2.51 32.78
CA ILE A 4 36.17 -3.08 31.72
C ILE A 4 36.07 -2.01 30.63
N CYS A 5 36.77 -2.20 29.50
CA CYS A 5 36.53 -1.42 28.29
C CYS A 5 35.22 -1.93 27.67
N LEU A 6 34.09 -1.30 28.02
CA LEU A 6 32.83 -1.48 27.31
C LEU A 6 33.02 -0.89 25.89
N GLY A 7 33.02 -1.78 24.89
CA GLY A 7 33.16 -1.42 23.49
C GLY A 7 32.02 -0.51 23.03
N SER A 8 32.40 0.50 22.26
CA SER A 8 31.68 1.61 21.61
C SER A 8 30.44 1.30 20.76
N ASP A 9 29.79 0.15 20.88
CA ASP A 9 28.63 -0.17 20.04
C ASP A 9 27.35 0.36 20.68
N LEU A 10 26.79 1.41 20.09
CA LEU A 10 25.62 2.09 20.67
C LEU A 10 24.32 1.33 20.41
N TYR A 11 24.27 0.36 19.48
CA TYR A 11 23.08 -0.45 19.10
C TYR A 11 22.58 -1.37 20.21
N SER A 12 21.27 -1.70 20.20
CA SER A 12 20.72 -2.77 21.06
C SER A 12 21.46 -4.08 20.79
N ASP A 13 21.61 -4.91 21.81
CA ASP A 13 22.19 -6.25 21.72
C ASP A 13 21.36 -7.21 20.85
N LYS A 14 20.08 -6.88 20.62
CA LYS A 14 19.22 -7.59 19.67
C LYS A 14 19.60 -7.36 18.22
N VAL A 15 20.28 -6.27 17.87
CA VAL A 15 20.69 -6.01 16.48
C VAL A 15 21.93 -6.84 16.15
N LEU A 16 21.80 -7.81 15.24
CA LEU A 16 22.93 -8.68 14.90
C LEU A 16 23.99 -7.92 14.08
N ASN A 17 25.24 -7.97 14.52
CA ASN A 17 26.37 -7.40 13.78
C ASN A 17 26.93 -8.41 12.79
N TYR A 18 26.96 -8.07 11.51
CA TYR A 18 27.48 -8.93 10.44
C TYR A 18 28.84 -8.42 9.96
N ASP A 19 29.82 -9.31 9.97
CA ASP A 19 31.05 -9.22 9.20
C ASP A 19 30.90 -9.99 7.88
N PHE A 20 31.91 -9.92 7.00
CA PHE A 20 31.85 -10.61 5.71
C PHE A 20 31.60 -12.12 5.78
N PRO A 21 32.30 -12.90 6.63
CA PRO A 21 32.01 -14.33 6.77
C PRO A 21 30.58 -14.62 7.23
N THR A 22 30.09 -13.91 8.25
CA THR A 22 28.75 -14.10 8.81
C THR A 22 27.69 -13.73 7.78
N PHE A 23 27.88 -12.62 7.08
CA PHE A 23 26.98 -12.17 6.02
C PHE A 23 26.85 -13.25 4.93
N LYS A 24 27.97 -13.74 4.38
CA LYS A 24 27.95 -14.79 3.35
C LYS A 24 27.36 -16.11 3.82
N GLN A 25 27.53 -16.45 5.10
CA GLN A 25 26.98 -17.68 5.65
C GLN A 25 25.46 -17.61 5.83
N ARG A 26 24.94 -16.46 6.24
CA ARG A 26 23.55 -16.32 6.70
C ARG A 26 22.60 -15.75 5.65
N VAL A 27 23.05 -14.77 4.88
CA VAL A 27 22.24 -14.16 3.83
C VAL A 27 21.98 -15.16 2.71
N GLY A 28 20.73 -15.26 2.26
CA GLY A 28 20.26 -16.31 1.35
C GLY A 28 20.06 -17.68 2.01
N GLY A 29 20.17 -17.76 3.35
CA GLY A 29 19.90 -18.95 4.14
C GLY A 29 18.41 -19.26 4.30
N ASP A 30 18.04 -19.79 5.47
CA ASP A 30 16.69 -20.27 5.80
C ASP A 30 15.69 -19.16 6.15
N LYS A 31 16.17 -17.96 6.42
CA LYS A 31 15.36 -16.79 6.78
C LYS A 31 15.72 -15.58 5.94
N PRO A 32 14.75 -14.70 5.65
CA PRO A 32 15.05 -13.41 5.09
C PRO A 32 15.83 -12.54 6.08
N HIS A 33 16.58 -11.58 5.57
CA HIS A 33 17.44 -10.70 6.34
C HIS A 33 17.20 -9.25 5.93
N PHE A 34 16.94 -8.36 6.89
CA PHE A 34 16.93 -6.91 6.65
C PHE A 34 18.18 -6.29 7.28
N VAL A 35 19.06 -5.76 6.44
CA VAL A 35 20.42 -5.36 6.83
C VAL A 35 20.59 -3.86 6.68
N ASN A 36 21.07 -3.21 7.74
CA ASN A 36 21.46 -1.81 7.75
C ASN A 36 22.98 -1.67 7.53
N PHE A 37 23.36 -1.24 6.34
CA PHE A 37 24.74 -0.87 6.00
C PHE A 37 25.00 0.57 6.42
N PHE A 38 25.84 0.74 7.44
CA PHE A 38 26.01 2.02 8.12
C PHE A 38 27.48 2.41 8.28
N ALA A 39 27.70 3.64 8.75
CA ALA A 39 29.00 4.11 9.23
C ALA A 39 28.82 4.77 10.60
N PRO A 40 29.68 4.49 11.61
CA PRO A 40 29.50 5.00 12.98
C PRO A 40 29.48 6.52 13.10
N TRP A 41 30.21 7.21 12.24
CA TRP A 41 30.28 8.68 12.22
C TRP A 41 29.09 9.35 11.50
N CYS A 42 28.25 8.58 10.80
CA CYS A 42 27.17 9.14 9.99
C CYS A 42 25.97 9.61 10.84
N GLY A 43 25.63 10.91 10.74
CA GLY A 43 24.50 11.50 11.47
C GLY A 43 23.13 10.91 11.10
N TYR A 44 22.91 10.52 9.83
CA TYR A 44 21.68 9.86 9.40
C TYR A 44 21.55 8.45 9.99
N CYS A 45 22.68 7.72 10.15
CA CYS A 45 22.70 6.41 10.79
C CYS A 45 22.33 6.53 12.27
N LYS A 46 22.89 7.53 12.96
CA LYS A 46 22.56 7.82 14.37
C LYS A 46 21.09 8.15 14.59
N ARG A 47 20.43 8.81 13.63
CA ARG A 47 18.98 9.10 13.70
C ARG A 47 18.11 7.87 13.43
N LEU A 48 18.52 7.00 12.51
CA LEU A 48 17.79 5.75 12.22
C LEU A 48 17.90 4.75 13.38
N LYS A 49 19.04 4.76 14.07
CA LYS A 49 19.40 3.76 15.06
C LYS A 49 18.28 3.42 16.08
N PRO A 50 17.61 4.37 16.77
CA PRO A 50 16.57 4.02 17.73
C PRO A 50 15.43 3.18 17.12
N VAL A 51 15.02 3.52 15.90
CA VAL A 51 13.98 2.79 15.16
C VAL A 51 14.51 1.41 14.74
N TRP A 52 15.78 1.30 14.35
CA TRP A 52 16.38 0.02 13.98
C TRP A 52 16.55 -0.93 15.18
N ASP A 53 16.85 -0.39 16.36
CA ASP A 53 16.88 -1.16 17.61
C ASP A 53 15.49 -1.69 17.93
N GLU A 54 14.46 -0.83 17.90
CA GLU A 54 13.06 -1.22 18.14
C GLU A 54 12.59 -2.32 17.18
N LEU A 55 12.99 -2.23 15.91
CA LEU A 55 12.71 -3.25 14.91
C LEU A 55 13.38 -4.59 15.27
N ALA A 56 14.64 -4.57 15.71
CA ALA A 56 15.34 -5.78 16.13
C ALA A 56 14.73 -6.40 17.40
N GLU A 57 14.29 -5.61 18.37
CA GLU A 57 13.55 -6.11 19.55
C GLU A 57 12.29 -6.87 19.13
N LYS A 58 11.59 -6.39 18.10
CA LYS A 58 10.36 -7.01 17.59
C LYS A 58 10.60 -8.29 16.81
N TYR A 59 11.62 -8.32 15.95
CA TYR A 59 11.81 -9.39 14.96
C TYR A 59 12.91 -10.39 15.33
N ASN A 60 13.95 -10.00 16.06
CA ASN A 60 15.00 -10.91 16.52
C ASN A 60 14.60 -11.57 17.86
N ILE A 61 13.48 -12.29 17.82
CA ILE A 61 12.97 -13.10 18.93
C ILE A 61 13.61 -14.49 18.94
N ASP A 62 13.62 -15.11 20.11
CA ASP A 62 14.15 -16.47 20.27
C ASP A 62 13.13 -17.53 19.78
N GLY A 63 13.65 -18.59 19.17
CA GLY A 63 12.90 -19.80 18.80
C GLY A 63 12.32 -19.83 17.38
N ASP A 64 11.56 -20.88 17.10
CA ASP A 64 11.08 -21.24 15.75
C ASP A 64 10.11 -20.23 15.12
N ARG A 65 9.62 -19.25 15.90
CA ARG A 65 8.72 -18.19 15.43
C ARG A 65 9.43 -16.98 14.83
N GLN A 66 10.76 -16.95 14.84
CA GLN A 66 11.50 -15.87 14.20
C GLN A 66 11.43 -16.02 12.68
N GLU A 67 10.68 -15.12 12.04
CA GLU A 67 10.44 -15.10 10.59
C GLU A 67 11.40 -14.17 9.83
N LEU A 68 12.12 -13.28 10.53
CA LEU A 68 13.02 -12.28 9.94
C LEU A 68 14.24 -12.08 10.81
N VAL A 69 15.38 -11.78 10.17
CA VAL A 69 16.59 -11.36 10.87
C VAL A 69 16.88 -9.88 10.60
N ILE A 70 16.96 -9.07 11.65
CA ILE A 70 17.40 -7.68 11.60
C ILE A 70 18.89 -7.61 11.92
N ALA A 71 19.69 -7.11 10.98
CA ALA A 71 21.14 -7.04 11.13
C ALA A 71 21.70 -5.67 10.74
N LYS A 72 22.99 -5.47 11.03
CA LYS A 72 23.76 -4.29 10.62
C LYS A 72 25.15 -4.69 10.14
N VAL A 73 25.72 -3.86 9.28
CA VAL A 73 27.08 -3.99 8.77
C VAL A 73 27.77 -2.63 8.88
N ASP A 74 28.92 -2.58 9.53
CA ASP A 74 29.77 -1.38 9.55
C ASP A 74 30.64 -1.33 8.27
N CYS A 75 30.26 -0.47 7.33
CA CYS A 75 30.98 -0.30 6.07
C CYS A 75 32.33 0.42 6.19
N THR A 76 32.64 0.99 7.35
CA THR A 76 33.98 1.51 7.63
C THR A 76 34.98 0.40 7.95
N VAL A 77 34.47 -0.79 8.29
CA VAL A 77 35.26 -2.01 8.52
C VAL A 77 35.14 -2.93 7.29
N GLU A 78 33.91 -3.24 6.87
CA GLU A 78 33.61 -4.18 5.78
C GLU A 78 33.54 -3.48 4.42
N THR A 79 34.51 -2.59 4.13
CA THR A 79 34.47 -1.72 2.96
C THR A 79 34.34 -2.45 1.61
N PRO A 80 35.10 -3.53 1.33
CA PRO A 80 34.96 -4.27 0.06
C PRO A 80 33.58 -4.91 -0.07
N MET A 81 33.05 -5.51 1.01
CA MET A 81 31.72 -6.10 1.00
C MET A 81 30.63 -5.07 0.72
N CYS A 82 30.69 -3.92 1.38
CA CYS A 82 29.72 -2.85 1.15
C CYS A 82 29.78 -2.32 -0.29
N ALA A 83 30.98 -2.24 -0.88
CA ALA A 83 31.13 -1.87 -2.29
C ALA A 83 30.51 -2.92 -3.23
N ASP A 84 30.72 -4.22 -2.97
CA ASP A 84 30.15 -5.31 -3.75
C ASP A 84 28.61 -5.34 -3.66
N GLU A 85 28.05 -5.04 -2.48
CA GLU A 85 26.60 -4.84 -2.29
C GLU A 85 26.07 -3.51 -2.89
N GLY A 86 26.95 -2.73 -3.52
CA GLY A 86 26.62 -1.48 -4.19
C GLY A 86 26.17 -0.38 -3.22
N VAL A 87 26.69 -0.37 -2.00
CA VAL A 87 26.44 0.68 -1.00
C VAL A 87 27.23 1.93 -1.35
N SER A 88 26.54 2.95 -1.84
CA SER A 88 27.13 4.24 -2.23
C SER A 88 26.86 5.38 -1.24
N GLY A 89 26.14 5.10 -0.14
CA GLY A 89 25.77 6.09 0.88
C GLY A 89 25.15 5.47 2.12
N TYR A 90 25.18 6.18 3.24
CA TYR A 90 24.80 5.65 4.54
C TYR A 90 23.64 6.42 5.20
N PRO A 91 22.72 5.73 5.90
CA PRO A 91 22.56 4.27 5.88
C PRO A 91 21.95 3.80 4.56
N SER A 92 22.32 2.60 4.13
CA SER A 92 21.66 1.84 3.05
C SER A 92 20.97 0.62 3.66
N LEU A 93 19.66 0.50 3.44
CA LEU A 93 18.85 -0.58 4.00
C LEU A 93 18.52 -1.57 2.90
N VAL A 94 18.81 -2.84 3.11
CA VAL A 94 18.70 -3.86 2.07
C VAL A 94 18.08 -5.13 2.63
N TYR A 95 17.02 -5.61 1.99
CA TYR A 95 16.32 -6.85 2.35
C TYR A 95 16.73 -7.99 1.43
N TYR A 96 17.09 -9.12 2.01
CA TYR A 96 17.50 -10.32 1.31
C TYR A 96 16.46 -11.40 1.54
N GLU A 97 15.94 -11.96 0.46
CA GLU A 97 14.96 -13.05 0.48
C GLU A 97 15.64 -14.39 0.76
N VAL A 98 14.86 -15.37 1.23
CA VAL A 98 15.32 -16.76 1.37
C VAL A 98 15.86 -17.26 0.02
N GLY A 99 17.07 -17.84 0.04
CA GLY A 99 17.73 -18.35 -1.16
C GLY A 99 18.35 -17.29 -2.09
N GLU A 100 18.20 -16.00 -1.80
CA GLU A 100 18.72 -14.92 -2.65
C GLU A 100 19.92 -14.23 -2.00
N SER A 101 21.03 -14.14 -2.74
CA SER A 101 22.22 -13.40 -2.29
C SER A 101 22.17 -11.92 -2.67
N LYS A 102 21.27 -11.51 -3.57
CA LYS A 102 21.12 -10.12 -4.00
C LYS A 102 19.90 -9.51 -3.35
N GLY A 103 20.11 -8.44 -2.59
CA GLY A 103 19.04 -7.82 -1.83
C GLY A 103 18.29 -6.70 -2.55
N LEU A 104 17.04 -6.48 -2.12
CA LEU A 104 16.17 -5.38 -2.49
C LEU A 104 16.48 -4.15 -1.62
N LYS A 105 16.89 -3.05 -2.25
CA LYS A 105 17.18 -1.77 -1.55
C LYS A 105 15.89 -1.08 -1.12
N TYR A 106 15.78 -0.77 0.17
CA TYR A 106 14.66 -0.01 0.71
C TYR A 106 14.83 1.51 0.49
N GLN A 107 13.79 2.14 -0.06
CA GLN A 107 13.77 3.58 -0.40
C GLN A 107 12.67 4.37 0.32
N GLY A 108 11.89 3.71 1.19
CA GLY A 108 10.76 4.32 1.89
C GLY A 108 11.15 5.16 3.11
N LYS A 109 10.13 5.56 3.88
CA LYS A 109 10.28 6.32 5.13
C LYS A 109 11.05 5.52 6.17
N ARG A 110 11.96 6.16 6.89
CA ARG A 110 12.85 5.49 7.87
C ARG A 110 12.31 5.59 9.30
N ASP A 111 10.99 5.57 9.43
CA ASP A 111 10.25 5.43 10.68
C ASP A 111 9.79 3.98 10.87
N LEU A 112 9.30 3.64 12.07
CA LEU A 112 8.92 2.27 12.39
C LEU A 112 7.83 1.74 11.45
N ILE A 113 6.82 2.57 11.17
CA ILE A 113 5.68 2.21 10.32
C ILE A 113 6.15 1.85 8.90
N GLY A 114 6.96 2.71 8.26
CA GLY A 114 7.44 2.45 6.91
C GLY A 114 8.31 1.20 6.79
N LEU A 115 9.13 0.92 7.82
CA LEU A 115 9.95 -0.29 7.87
C LEU A 115 9.10 -1.54 8.09
N GLU A 116 8.10 -1.50 8.97
CA GLU A 116 7.18 -2.61 9.24
C GLU A 116 6.27 -2.91 8.05
N ASP A 117 5.77 -1.89 7.36
CA ASP A 117 4.97 -2.05 6.14
C ASP A 117 5.80 -2.75 5.07
N PHE A 118 7.05 -2.31 4.88
CA PHE A 118 7.97 -2.94 3.94
C PHE A 118 8.25 -4.40 4.30
N ILE A 119 8.56 -4.68 5.57
CA ILE A 119 8.75 -6.05 6.05
C ILE A 119 7.51 -6.89 5.79
N SER A 120 6.33 -6.42 6.17
CA SER A 120 5.07 -7.15 6.04
C SER A 120 4.72 -7.45 4.58
N ASN A 121 5.11 -6.57 3.66
CA ASN A 121 4.91 -6.77 2.23
C ASN A 121 5.89 -7.79 1.64
N ASN A 122 7.11 -7.91 2.18
CA ASN A 122 8.15 -8.80 1.65
C ASN A 122 8.24 -10.16 2.37
N LEU A 123 7.79 -10.28 3.63
CA LEU A 123 7.73 -11.56 4.37
C LEU A 123 6.63 -12.52 3.88
N ARG A 124 5.87 -12.18 2.83
CA ARG A 124 4.76 -13.01 2.37
C ARG A 124 5.26 -14.23 1.59
N ASP A 125 5.01 -15.38 2.20
CA ASP A 125 5.13 -16.73 1.68
C ASP A 125 4.70 -16.86 0.21
N LYS A 126 5.69 -17.05 -0.69
CA LYS A 126 5.50 -17.37 -2.11
C LYS A 126 4.79 -18.71 -2.34
N SER A 127 4.51 -19.51 -1.29
CA SER A 127 3.79 -20.77 -1.41
C SER A 127 2.25 -20.64 -1.47
N LYS A 128 1.70 -19.43 -1.36
CA LYS A 128 0.26 -19.14 -1.59
C LYS A 128 -0.05 -18.43 -2.92
N ASP A 129 0.85 -18.49 -3.90
CA ASP A 129 0.58 -18.06 -5.29
C ASP A 129 0.05 -19.21 -6.14
N SER A 130 -1.17 -19.65 -5.83
CA SER A 130 -2.06 -20.27 -6.81
C SER A 130 -3.46 -19.64 -6.77
N ASP A 131 -3.54 -18.38 -6.38
CA ASP A 131 -4.72 -17.57 -6.62
C ASP A 131 -4.30 -16.15 -6.98
N ASN A 132 -4.53 -15.78 -8.24
CA ASN A 132 -4.26 -14.47 -8.85
C ASN A 132 -5.16 -13.39 -8.24
N ASN A 133 -5.09 -13.17 -6.93
CA ASN A 133 -5.88 -12.14 -6.27
C ASN A 133 -5.32 -11.78 -4.88
N LYS A 134 -4.34 -10.87 -4.83
CA LYS A 134 -4.03 -10.16 -3.58
C LYS A 134 -3.86 -8.66 -3.81
N VAL A 135 -4.96 -7.99 -3.46
CA VAL A 135 -5.10 -6.57 -3.11
C VAL A 135 -3.89 -6.05 -2.36
N VAL A 136 -3.39 -4.91 -2.85
CA VAL A 136 -2.14 -4.26 -2.50
C VAL A 136 -2.31 -3.37 -1.27
N SER A 137 -1.27 -3.21 -0.47
CA SER A 137 -1.28 -2.34 0.71
C SER A 137 -1.29 -0.85 0.30
N PRO A 138 -1.95 0.05 1.05
CA PRO A 138 -1.88 1.48 0.81
C PRO A 138 -0.48 2.02 1.11
N GLU A 139 0.15 2.71 0.15
CA GLU A 139 1.39 3.46 0.37
C GLU A 139 1.04 4.94 0.49
N ASN A 140 1.26 5.53 1.67
CA ASN A 140 0.88 6.93 1.98
C ASN A 140 -0.61 7.19 1.67
N GLY A 141 -1.48 6.29 2.15
CA GLY A 141 -2.95 6.38 2.00
C GLY A 141 -3.49 5.93 0.64
N ALA A 142 -2.69 5.94 -0.43
CA ALA A 142 -3.13 5.56 -1.77
C ALA A 142 -2.90 4.08 -2.05
N LEU A 143 -3.92 3.39 -2.56
CA LEU A 143 -3.79 2.00 -2.99
C LEU A 143 -2.86 1.91 -4.21
N VAL A 144 -1.80 1.10 -4.13
CA VAL A 144 -0.88 0.88 -5.26
C VAL A 144 -1.43 -0.24 -6.14
N LEU A 145 -1.65 -0.02 -7.42
CA LEU A 145 -2.19 -1.04 -8.32
C LEU A 145 -1.10 -1.57 -9.24
N ASN A 146 -1.31 -2.81 -9.69
CA ASN A 146 -0.50 -3.45 -10.71
C ASN A 146 -1.41 -4.15 -11.75
N ASP A 147 -0.81 -4.70 -12.81
CA ASP A 147 -1.55 -5.36 -13.89
C ASP A 147 -2.43 -6.55 -13.41
N GLY A 148 -2.09 -7.19 -12.29
CA GLY A 148 -2.85 -8.29 -11.71
C GLY A 148 -4.02 -7.83 -10.83
N THR A 149 -3.90 -6.68 -10.16
CA THR A 149 -4.88 -6.21 -9.16
C THR A 149 -5.80 -5.12 -9.66
N PHE A 150 -5.44 -4.47 -10.77
CA PHE A 150 -6.15 -3.28 -11.25
C PHE A 150 -7.62 -3.58 -11.53
N GLN A 151 -7.89 -4.55 -12.41
CA GLN A 151 -9.25 -4.86 -12.87
C GLN A 151 -10.15 -5.26 -11.68
N ASP A 152 -9.63 -6.10 -10.79
CA ASP A 152 -10.36 -6.53 -9.59
C ASP A 152 -10.61 -5.41 -8.60
N THR A 153 -9.73 -4.41 -8.52
CA THR A 153 -9.94 -3.23 -7.69
C THR A 153 -11.02 -2.34 -8.29
N VAL A 154 -10.90 -2.01 -9.59
CA VAL A 154 -11.77 -1.02 -10.21
C VAL A 154 -13.14 -1.54 -10.60
N LYS A 155 -13.37 -2.87 -10.57
CA LYS A 155 -14.61 -3.52 -11.04
C LYS A 155 -15.90 -3.00 -10.39
N ASN A 156 -15.83 -2.51 -9.15
CA ASN A 156 -16.98 -2.03 -8.39
C ASN A 156 -16.67 -0.69 -7.72
N GLY A 157 -17.63 0.22 -7.71
CA GLY A 157 -17.53 1.51 -7.02
C GLY A 157 -16.85 2.59 -7.86
N MET A 158 -16.54 3.70 -7.20
CA MET A 158 -15.92 4.88 -7.80
C MET A 158 -14.43 4.92 -7.44
N HIS A 159 -13.59 5.12 -8.44
CA HIS A 159 -12.13 5.09 -8.31
C HIS A 159 -11.53 6.34 -8.91
N PHE A 160 -10.62 6.98 -8.17
CA PHE A 160 -9.77 8.04 -8.71
C PHE A 160 -8.34 7.55 -8.78
N VAL A 161 -7.86 7.35 -10.01
CA VAL A 161 -6.63 6.60 -10.27
C VAL A 161 -5.57 7.48 -10.92
N LYS A 162 -4.38 7.52 -10.32
CA LYS A 162 -3.18 8.17 -10.86
C LYS A 162 -2.31 7.20 -11.64
N PHE A 163 -2.25 7.39 -12.95
CA PHE A 163 -1.31 6.72 -13.84
C PHE A 163 -0.05 7.57 -13.98
N PHE A 164 1.10 7.04 -13.54
CA PHE A 164 2.33 7.82 -13.44
C PHE A 164 3.57 7.05 -13.89
N ALA A 165 4.69 7.76 -13.94
CA ALA A 165 6.03 7.19 -14.06
C ALA A 165 6.96 7.84 -13.00
N PRO A 166 7.88 7.10 -12.33
CA PRO A 166 8.67 7.63 -11.22
C PRO A 166 9.59 8.78 -11.60
N TRP A 167 10.10 8.77 -12.84
CA TRP A 167 11.00 9.79 -13.38
C TRP A 167 10.26 11.05 -13.88
N CYS A 168 8.93 11.06 -13.88
CA CYS A 168 8.16 12.18 -14.42
C CYS A 168 8.11 13.35 -13.41
N GLY A 169 8.80 14.45 -13.70
CA GLY A 169 8.82 15.63 -12.84
C GLY A 169 7.44 16.22 -12.52
N HIS A 170 6.47 16.15 -13.44
CA HIS A 170 5.09 16.56 -13.15
C HIS A 170 4.38 15.62 -12.16
N CYS A 171 4.70 14.32 -12.17
CA CYS A 171 4.15 13.35 -11.22
C CYS A 171 4.72 13.57 -9.81
N GLN A 172 6.02 13.85 -9.75
CA GLN A 172 6.74 14.13 -8.50
C GLN A 172 6.22 15.41 -7.83
N LYS A 173 6.03 16.49 -8.60
CA LYS A 173 5.51 17.78 -8.08
C LYS A 173 4.14 17.67 -7.41
N MET A 174 3.30 16.72 -7.85
CA MET A 174 1.97 16.50 -7.26
C MET A 174 1.89 15.28 -6.33
N ALA A 175 3.03 14.65 -6.01
CA ALA A 175 3.03 13.42 -5.20
C ALA A 175 2.43 13.67 -3.81
N HIS A 176 2.92 14.70 -3.10
CA HIS A 176 2.42 15.05 -1.77
C HIS A 176 0.91 15.35 -1.76
N ALA A 177 0.41 16.13 -2.72
CA ALA A 177 -1.02 16.44 -2.81
C ALA A 177 -1.88 15.20 -3.07
N TRP A 178 -1.34 14.19 -3.77
CA TRP A 178 -2.04 12.92 -4.02
C TRP A 178 -2.07 12.02 -2.79
N GLU A 179 -0.98 11.99 -2.02
CA GLU A 179 -0.88 11.24 -0.77
C GLU A 179 -1.81 11.83 0.29
N GLU A 180 -1.77 13.14 0.47
CA GLU A 180 -2.68 13.85 1.38
C GLU A 180 -4.15 13.66 0.97
N LEU A 181 -4.44 13.65 -0.33
CA LEU A 181 -5.79 13.31 -0.82
C LEU A 181 -6.19 11.90 -0.36
N ALA A 182 -5.33 10.92 -0.57
CA ALA A 182 -5.64 9.54 -0.23
C ALA A 182 -5.86 9.35 1.28
N GLU A 183 -5.05 10.01 2.11
CA GLU A 183 -5.24 10.05 3.57
C GLU A 183 -6.59 10.68 3.96
N ASN A 184 -6.98 11.80 3.33
CA ASN A 184 -8.27 12.45 3.60
C ASN A 184 -9.49 11.55 3.27
N PHE A 185 -9.34 10.61 2.33
CA PHE A 185 -10.42 9.73 1.87
C PHE A 185 -10.26 8.27 2.31
N GLN A 186 -9.27 7.92 3.14
CA GLN A 186 -8.97 6.53 3.50
C GLN A 186 -10.12 5.79 4.20
N TYR A 187 -11.03 6.54 4.86
CA TYR A 187 -12.21 6.00 5.53
C TYR A 187 -13.51 6.20 4.76
N ASP A 188 -13.46 6.87 3.60
CA ASP A 188 -14.62 7.12 2.76
C ASP A 188 -14.88 5.92 1.84
N LYS A 189 -15.87 5.10 2.19
CA LYS A 189 -16.24 3.90 1.41
C LYS A 189 -16.83 4.20 0.04
N SER A 190 -17.13 5.47 -0.27
CA SER A 190 -17.75 5.84 -1.55
C SER A 190 -16.74 6.14 -2.66
N VAL A 191 -15.44 6.27 -2.36
CA VAL A 191 -14.41 6.47 -3.38
C VAL A 191 -13.09 5.82 -2.96
N THR A 192 -12.42 5.16 -3.91
CA THR A 192 -11.07 4.62 -3.69
C THR A 192 -10.05 5.48 -4.42
N ILE A 193 -9.00 5.90 -3.70
CA ILE A 193 -7.86 6.65 -4.25
C ILE A 193 -6.71 5.69 -4.49
N SER A 194 -6.21 5.64 -5.73
CA SER A 194 -5.17 4.68 -6.12
C SER A 194 -4.14 5.26 -7.09
N LYS A 195 -3.01 4.57 -7.23
CA LYS A 195 -1.92 4.92 -8.15
C LYS A 195 -1.35 3.67 -8.83
N ILE A 196 -0.91 3.80 -10.06
CA ILE A 196 -0.27 2.73 -10.84
C ILE A 196 0.94 3.28 -11.60
N ASP A 197 2.07 2.58 -11.46
CA ASP A 197 3.29 2.88 -12.20
C ASP A 197 3.22 2.22 -13.58
N CYS A 198 3.09 3.04 -14.62
CA CYS A 198 3.01 2.57 -16.01
C CYS A 198 4.34 2.11 -16.60
N THR A 199 5.47 2.36 -15.91
CA THR A 199 6.78 1.83 -16.35
C THR A 199 6.88 0.33 -16.11
N GLU A 200 6.17 -0.17 -15.09
CA GLU A 200 6.11 -1.58 -14.71
C GLU A 200 4.81 -2.26 -15.16
N ASN A 201 3.71 -1.50 -15.26
CA ASN A 201 2.36 -2.01 -15.53
C ASN A 201 1.80 -1.54 -16.88
N LYS A 202 2.53 -1.87 -17.96
CA LYS A 202 2.23 -1.34 -19.30
C LYS A 202 0.88 -1.80 -19.83
N LYS A 203 0.48 -3.05 -19.56
CA LYS A 203 -0.75 -3.63 -20.10
C LYS A 203 -1.96 -2.79 -19.68
N THR A 204 -2.11 -2.53 -18.39
CA THR A 204 -3.22 -1.73 -17.87
C THR A 204 -3.16 -0.29 -18.40
N CYS A 205 -1.98 0.31 -18.45
CA CYS A 205 -1.85 1.69 -18.93
C CYS A 205 -2.19 1.83 -20.41
N ASP A 206 -1.86 0.84 -21.23
CA ASP A 206 -2.26 0.80 -22.65
C ASP A 206 -3.77 0.57 -22.80
N GLU A 207 -4.36 -0.35 -22.04
CA GLU A 207 -5.81 -0.62 -22.01
C GLU A 207 -6.64 0.63 -21.66
N PHE A 208 -6.15 1.46 -20.74
CA PHE A 208 -6.80 2.72 -20.34
C PHE A 208 -6.39 3.94 -21.18
N GLU A 209 -5.62 3.71 -22.26
CA GLU A 209 -5.16 4.70 -23.24
C GLU A 209 -4.32 5.84 -22.61
N VAL A 210 -3.41 5.50 -21.69
CA VAL A 210 -2.52 6.46 -21.05
C VAL A 210 -1.41 6.88 -22.01
N LYS A 211 -1.59 8.05 -22.65
CA LYS A 211 -0.62 8.60 -23.64
C LYS A 211 0.44 9.52 -23.03
N GLY A 212 0.40 9.78 -21.73
CA GLY A 212 1.34 10.68 -21.07
C GLY A 212 1.10 10.79 -19.56
N TYR A 213 2.10 11.31 -18.85
CA TYR A 213 2.13 11.31 -17.39
C TYR A 213 2.18 12.73 -16.77
N PRO A 214 1.53 12.95 -15.62
CA PRO A 214 0.51 12.07 -15.03
C PRO A 214 -0.77 12.09 -15.87
N THR A 215 -1.47 10.95 -15.92
CA THR A 215 -2.87 10.88 -16.36
C THR A 215 -3.71 10.45 -15.16
N LEU A 216 -4.76 11.20 -14.86
CA LEU A 216 -5.63 10.97 -13.70
C LEU A 216 -7.04 10.65 -14.24
N LEU A 217 -7.56 9.48 -13.91
CA LEU A 217 -8.85 9.01 -14.44
C LEU A 217 -9.84 8.76 -13.31
N TRP A 218 -11.08 9.17 -13.55
CA TRP A 218 -12.24 8.74 -12.79
C TRP A 218 -12.84 7.50 -13.45
N ILE A 219 -12.91 6.41 -12.70
CA ILE A 219 -13.38 5.11 -13.16
C ILE A 219 -14.57 4.69 -12.30
N ILE A 220 -15.65 4.23 -12.94
CA ILE A 220 -16.82 3.68 -12.24
C ILE A 220 -17.06 2.28 -12.78
N ASN A 221 -17.09 1.30 -11.87
CA ASN A 221 -17.35 -0.11 -12.21
C ASN A 221 -16.52 -0.62 -13.41
N GLY A 222 -15.21 -0.39 -13.36
CA GLY A 222 -14.24 -0.81 -14.38
C GLY A 222 -14.20 0.07 -15.63
N LYS A 223 -15.12 1.03 -15.80
CA LYS A 223 -15.19 1.89 -16.99
C LYS A 223 -14.60 3.27 -16.73
N LYS A 224 -13.72 3.71 -17.62
CA LYS A 224 -13.23 5.10 -17.69
C LYS A 224 -14.41 6.04 -17.97
N VAL A 225 -14.71 6.92 -17.02
CA VAL A 225 -15.83 7.88 -17.11
C VAL A 225 -15.35 9.28 -17.46
N GLU A 226 -14.30 9.76 -16.78
CA GLU A 226 -13.79 11.11 -16.97
C GLU A 226 -12.28 11.18 -16.79
N LYS A 227 -11.61 12.07 -17.53
CA LYS A 227 -10.20 12.39 -17.34
C LYS A 227 -10.08 13.73 -16.63
N TYR A 228 -9.39 13.75 -15.50
CA TYR A 228 -9.19 14.99 -14.75
C TYR A 228 -8.24 15.95 -15.48
N GLN A 229 -8.67 17.22 -15.57
CA GLN A 229 -7.93 18.32 -16.22
C GLN A 229 -7.71 19.54 -15.29
N GLY A 230 -8.13 19.45 -14.03
CA GLY A 230 -8.05 20.57 -13.08
C GLY A 230 -6.66 20.78 -12.47
N ALA A 231 -6.61 21.64 -11.45
CA ALA A 231 -5.40 21.96 -10.72
C ALA A 231 -4.85 20.75 -9.93
N ARG A 232 -3.56 20.43 -10.10
CA ARG A 232 -2.93 19.25 -9.47
C ARG A 232 -2.53 19.49 -8.00
N ASN A 233 -3.48 19.95 -7.19
CA ASN A 233 -3.36 20.23 -5.77
C ASN A 233 -4.55 19.62 -5.00
N LEU A 234 -4.46 19.59 -3.67
CA LEU A 234 -5.45 18.92 -2.82
C LEU A 234 -6.87 19.46 -3.06
N ASP A 235 -7.04 20.78 -3.10
CA ASP A 235 -8.35 21.42 -3.26
C ASP A 235 -8.98 21.06 -4.61
N GLY A 236 -8.20 21.13 -5.69
CA GLY A 236 -8.64 20.76 -7.02
C GLY A 236 -9.06 19.30 -7.12
N PHE A 237 -8.42 18.40 -6.37
CA PHE A 237 -8.82 17.00 -6.31
C PHE A 237 -10.08 16.77 -5.48
N LYS A 238 -10.18 17.39 -4.30
CA LYS A 238 -11.37 17.32 -3.42
C LYS A 238 -12.62 17.83 -4.13
N GLN A 239 -12.50 18.96 -4.82
CA GLN A 239 -13.57 19.53 -5.62
C GLN A 239 -14.05 18.54 -6.68
N PHE A 240 -13.12 17.96 -7.44
CA PHE A 240 -13.46 17.00 -8.49
C PHE A 240 -14.14 15.73 -7.98
N ILE A 241 -13.66 15.16 -6.86
CA ILE A 241 -14.34 14.01 -6.24
C ILE A 241 -15.78 14.36 -5.90
N THR A 242 -16.01 15.55 -5.34
CA THR A 242 -17.35 16.03 -4.99
C THR A 242 -18.24 16.15 -6.23
N GLU A 243 -17.74 16.81 -7.28
CA GLU A 243 -18.45 16.97 -8.56
C GLU A 243 -18.81 15.62 -9.18
N MET A 244 -17.87 14.67 -9.22
CA MET A 244 -18.09 13.35 -9.80
C MET A 244 -19.10 12.52 -9.00
N LYS A 245 -19.07 12.59 -7.67
CA LYS A 245 -20.07 11.93 -6.82
C LYS A 245 -21.46 12.51 -7.04
N THR A 246 -21.58 13.84 -7.10
CA THR A 246 -22.87 14.51 -7.37
C THR A 246 -23.39 14.15 -8.76
N ALA A 247 -22.53 14.19 -9.78
CA ALA A 247 -22.90 13.81 -11.15
C ALA A 247 -23.34 12.34 -11.24
N HIS A 248 -22.68 11.43 -10.53
CA HIS A 248 -23.07 10.03 -10.48
C HIS A 248 -24.43 9.84 -9.81
N LYS A 249 -24.66 10.48 -8.66
CA LYS A 249 -25.95 10.46 -7.95
C LYS A 249 -27.08 10.98 -8.84
N ASN A 250 -26.90 12.14 -9.48
CA ASN A 250 -27.93 12.71 -10.36
C ASN A 250 -28.24 11.80 -11.55
N LYS A 251 -27.27 11.03 -12.07
CA LYS A 251 -27.54 10.05 -13.14
C LYS A 251 -28.41 8.91 -12.64
N LEU A 252 -28.12 8.36 -11.45
CA LEU A 252 -28.92 7.32 -10.83
C LEU A 252 -30.36 7.80 -10.56
N ASP A 253 -30.51 8.99 -9.97
CA ASP A 253 -31.82 9.58 -9.67
C ASP A 253 -32.65 9.83 -10.96
N ASN A 254 -31.99 10.22 -12.06
CA ASN A 254 -32.64 10.44 -13.37
C ASN A 254 -32.95 9.13 -14.12
N GLU A 255 -32.21 8.05 -13.89
CA GLU A 255 -32.49 6.73 -14.47
C GLU A 255 -33.65 6.04 -13.72
N GLU A 256 -33.71 6.17 -12.40
CA GLU A 256 -34.86 5.74 -11.58
C GLU A 256 -36.11 6.58 -11.89
N GLY A 257 -35.96 7.89 -12.12
CA GLY A 257 -37.04 8.78 -12.56
C GLY A 257 -37.56 8.56 -13.98
N ARG A 258 -36.89 7.74 -14.80
CA ARG A 258 -37.35 7.36 -16.17
C ARG A 258 -38.19 6.10 -16.20
N ILE A 259 -38.36 5.39 -15.08
CA ILE A 259 -39.36 4.32 -14.92
C ILE A 259 -40.60 4.92 -14.23
N ALA A 260 -41.24 5.89 -14.89
CA ALA A 260 -42.53 6.43 -14.48
C ALA A 260 -43.33 6.94 -15.69
N ASP A 261 -43.32 6.20 -16.81
CA ASP A 261 -44.40 6.32 -17.80
C ASP A 261 -44.48 5.06 -18.69
N SER A 262 -45.01 3.98 -18.14
CA SER A 262 -45.84 3.00 -18.86
C SER A 262 -46.48 2.04 -17.87
N LYS A 263 -47.80 1.98 -17.92
CA LYS A 263 -48.68 1.15 -17.08
C LYS A 263 -48.35 -0.34 -17.25
N GLU A 264 -47.86 -1.02 -16.21
CA GLU A 264 -48.57 -2.00 -15.37
C GLU A 264 -47.59 -2.61 -14.32
N SER A 265 -48.14 -2.94 -13.16
CA SER A 265 -47.47 -2.99 -11.85
C SER A 265 -46.75 -4.32 -11.49
N PRO A 266 -45.97 -4.32 -10.39
CA PRO A 266 -44.98 -5.31 -10.00
C PRO A 266 -45.55 -6.38 -9.06
N ASN A 267 -44.83 -7.51 -8.95
CA ASN A 267 -44.89 -8.35 -7.75
C ASN A 267 -43.55 -8.24 -7.02
N LEU A 268 -43.41 -7.18 -6.23
CA LEU A 268 -42.34 -7.04 -5.23
C LEU A 268 -43.00 -7.01 -3.84
N VAL A 269 -43.57 -8.15 -3.43
CA VAL A 269 -43.97 -8.35 -2.03
C VAL A 269 -42.79 -9.00 -1.33
N VAL A 270 -42.18 -8.29 -0.37
CA VAL A 270 -41.11 -8.82 0.47
C VAL A 270 -41.74 -9.52 1.67
N GLU A 271 -41.38 -10.79 1.89
CA GLU A 271 -41.85 -11.56 3.05
C GLU A 271 -41.11 -11.14 4.32
N LEU A 272 -41.88 -10.74 5.34
CA LEU A 272 -41.34 -10.28 6.61
C LEU A 272 -41.43 -11.38 7.68
N SER A 273 -40.38 -11.48 8.48
CA SER A 273 -40.24 -12.36 9.62
C SER A 273 -39.89 -11.54 10.86
N GLN A 274 -39.97 -12.17 12.04
CA GLN A 274 -39.62 -11.51 13.31
C GLN A 274 -38.20 -10.89 13.30
N ASN A 275 -37.27 -11.49 12.55
CA ASN A 275 -35.86 -11.09 12.53
C ASN A 275 -35.55 -9.95 11.54
N ASN A 276 -36.43 -9.65 10.58
CA ASN A 276 -36.20 -8.61 9.57
C ASN A 276 -37.22 -7.47 9.64
N PHE A 277 -38.26 -7.59 10.46
CA PHE A 277 -39.37 -6.66 10.52
C PHE A 277 -38.93 -5.24 10.90
N GLU A 278 -38.19 -5.10 12.01
CA GLU A 278 -37.78 -3.78 12.52
C GLU A 278 -36.89 -3.03 11.55
N ASN A 279 -35.92 -3.72 10.94
CA ASN A 279 -35.04 -3.10 9.95
C ASN A 279 -35.83 -2.71 8.69
N ALA A 280 -36.72 -3.58 8.21
CA ALA A 280 -37.52 -3.33 7.02
C ALA A 280 -38.45 -2.11 7.15
N ILE A 281 -39.03 -1.88 8.33
CA ILE A 281 -39.93 -0.72 8.55
C ILE A 281 -39.19 0.57 8.95
N SER A 282 -37.91 0.48 9.31
CA SER A 282 -37.12 1.64 9.77
C SER A 282 -36.66 2.57 8.63
N GLN A 283 -36.68 2.09 7.38
CA GLN A 283 -36.10 2.80 6.24
C GLN A 283 -37.10 3.66 5.44
N GLY A 284 -38.34 3.81 5.90
CA GLY A 284 -39.34 4.65 5.25
C GLY A 284 -40.79 4.21 5.48
N VAL A 285 -41.72 4.75 4.69
CA VAL A 285 -43.14 4.41 4.78
C VAL A 285 -43.38 3.01 4.22
N SER A 286 -43.84 2.09 5.07
CA SER A 286 -44.09 0.68 4.73
C SER A 286 -45.57 0.33 4.81
N PHE A 287 -46.10 -0.38 3.79
CA PHE A 287 -47.45 -0.95 3.80
C PHE A 287 -47.37 -2.46 4.03
N VAL A 288 -47.70 -2.91 5.24
CA VAL A 288 -47.55 -4.31 5.66
C VAL A 288 -48.91 -4.99 5.71
N LYS A 289 -49.04 -6.16 5.05
CA LYS A 289 -50.20 -7.05 5.17
C LYS A 289 -49.86 -8.24 6.08
N PHE A 290 -50.52 -8.33 7.23
CA PHE A 290 -50.45 -9.50 8.10
C PHE A 290 -51.47 -10.55 7.63
N PHE A 291 -51.07 -11.82 7.60
CA PHE A 291 -51.96 -12.93 7.25
C PHE A 291 -51.62 -14.17 8.08
N VAL A 292 -52.55 -15.12 8.14
CA VAL A 292 -52.35 -16.44 8.74
C VAL A 292 -52.72 -17.46 7.67
N PRO A 293 -51.81 -18.37 7.26
CA PRO A 293 -52.18 -19.45 6.37
C PRO A 293 -53.09 -20.41 7.16
N TRP A 294 -54.30 -20.64 6.66
CA TRP A 294 -55.23 -21.63 7.20
C TRP A 294 -54.73 -23.06 6.97
#